data_AF-A0A6L5F7S0-F1
#
_entry.id   AF-A0A6L5F7S0-F1
#
_cell.length_a   1.000
_cell.length_b   1.000
_cell.length_c   1.000
_cell.angle_alpha   90.00
_cell.angle_beta   90.00
_cell.angle_gamma   90.00
#
_symmetry.space_group_name_H-M   'P 1'
#
loop_
_entity.id
_entity.type
_entity.pdbx_description
1 polymer ?
#
loop_
_entity_poly.entity_id
_entity_poly.type
_entity_poly.pdbx_seq_one_letter_code
_entity_poly.pdbx_strand_id
1 'polypeptide(L)'
;METVLVEAEAGVARLRLLQTAALRTASQRQIPTADGCKSLSEWAASRLDVSSDTAKVLSRLARTDLIAEDGDSTDRIVATSRLATSGAT
;
A
#
# COMPACT_ATOMS: atom_id res chain seq x y z
N MET A 1 -25.48 1.11 -8.96
CA MET A 1 -24.17 1.21 -9.65
C MET A 1 -23.13 1.85 -8.75
N GLU A 2 -23.42 3.01 -8.18
CA GLU A 2 -22.56 3.66 -7.16
C GLU A 2 -22.22 2.74 -5.98
N THR A 3 -23.19 2.04 -5.38
CA THR A 3 -22.95 1.10 -4.28
C THR A 3 -21.96 -0.01 -4.64
N VAL A 4 -22.06 -0.56 -5.86
CA VAL A 4 -21.15 -1.62 -6.35
C VAL A 4 -19.73 -1.08 -6.49
N LEU A 5 -19.57 0.15 -6.98
CA LEU A 5 -18.26 0.79 -7.09
C LEU A 5 -17.66 1.07 -5.72
N VAL A 6 -18.47 1.52 -4.75
CA VAL A 6 -18.03 1.75 -3.36
C VAL A 6 -17.55 0.46 -2.70
N GLU A 7 -18.29 -0.64 -2.88
CA GLU A 7 -17.90 -1.95 -2.35
C GLU A 7 -16.62 -2.49 -3.01
N ALA A 8 -16.49 -2.34 -4.33
CA ALA A 8 -15.28 -2.73 -5.06
C ALA A 8 -14.06 -1.96 -4.56
N GLU A 9 -14.17 -0.64 -4.38
CA GLU A 9 -13.10 0.20 -3.84
C GLU A 9 -12.73 -0.16 -2.40
N ALA A 10 -13.70 -0.52 -1.56
CA ALA A 10 -13.42 -1.02 -0.22
C ALA A 10 -12.60 -2.33 -0.26
N GLY A 11 -12.95 -3.23 -1.20
CA GLY A 11 -12.18 -4.45 -1.45
C GLY A 11 -10.74 -4.17 -1.90
N VAL A 12 -10.57 -3.25 -2.86
CA VAL A 12 -9.24 -2.82 -3.33
C VAL A 12 -8.42 -2.22 -2.19
N ALA A 13 -9.02 -1.34 -1.38
CA ALA A 13 -8.34 -0.73 -0.24
C ALA A 13 -7.85 -1.78 0.78
N ARG A 14 -8.67 -2.78 1.08
CA ARG A 14 -8.28 -3.89 1.97
C ARG A 14 -7.11 -4.71 1.40
N LEU A 15 -7.12 -4.99 0.10
CA LEU A 15 -6.00 -5.68 -0.57
C LEU A 15 -4.72 -4.84 -0.56
N ARG A 16 -4.83 -3.51 -0.78
CA ARG A 16 -3.71 -2.58 -0.70
C ARG A 16 -3.10 -2.52 0.70
N LEU A 17 -3.93 -2.61 1.74
CA LEU A 17 -3.44 -2.73 3.12
C LEU A 17 -2.60 -3.99 3.31
N LEU A 18 -3.10 -5.16 2.90
CA LEU A 18 -2.37 -6.42 2.99
C LEU A 18 -1.03 -6.38 2.24
N GLN A 19 -1.02 -5.82 1.03
CA GLN A 19 0.20 -5.61 0.24
C GLN A 19 1.20 -4.72 0.99
N THR A 20 0.70 -3.67 1.64
CA THR A 20 1.57 -2.73 2.36
C THR A 20 2.16 -3.35 3.64
N ALA A 21 1.36 -4.13 4.39
CA ALA A 21 1.85 -4.88 5.54
C ALA A 21 2.94 -5.89 5.13
N ALA A 22 2.71 -6.63 4.04
CA ALA A 22 3.71 -7.56 3.50
C ALA A 22 5.00 -6.84 3.05
N LEU A 23 4.87 -5.67 2.40
CA LEU A 23 6.01 -4.85 2.01
C LEU A 23 6.80 -4.30 3.20
N ARG A 24 6.11 -3.93 4.29
CA ARG A 24 6.75 -3.54 5.55
C ARG A 24 7.60 -4.68 6.10
N THR A 25 7.07 -5.90 6.16
CA THR A 25 7.83 -7.08 6.58
C THR A 25 9.01 -7.36 5.65
N ALA A 26 8.83 -7.26 4.33
CA ALA A 26 9.91 -7.44 3.36
C ALA A 26 11.02 -6.39 3.53
N SER A 27 10.64 -5.14 3.80
CA SER A 27 11.57 -4.04 4.07
C SER A 27 12.36 -4.25 5.36
N GLN A 28 11.70 -4.66 6.45
CA GLN A 28 12.35 -4.94 7.74
C GLN A 28 13.35 -6.10 7.63
N ARG A 29 13.05 -7.09 6.78
CA ARG A 29 13.95 -8.20 6.46
C ARG A 29 14.99 -7.88 5.38
N GLN A 30 15.01 -6.64 4.89
CA GLN A 30 15.94 -6.17 3.85
C GLN A 30 15.92 -7.01 2.55
N ILE A 31 14.78 -7.64 2.22
CA ILE A 31 14.61 -8.45 1.01
C ILE A 31 14.96 -7.68 -0.28
N PRO A 32 14.52 -6.41 -0.45
CA PRO A 32 14.87 -5.65 -1.65
C PRO A 32 16.38 -5.54 -1.89
N THR A 33 17.15 -5.28 -0.82
CA THR A 33 18.60 -5.14 -0.90
C THR A 33 19.26 -6.49 -1.23
N ALA A 34 18.75 -7.58 -0.64
CA ALA A 34 19.22 -8.94 -0.94
C ALA A 34 18.97 -9.33 -2.41
N ASP A 35 17.86 -8.87 -2.98
CA ASP A 35 17.52 -9.05 -4.39
C ASP A 35 18.20 -8.05 -5.35
N GLY A 36 19.12 -7.21 -4.85
CA GLY A 36 19.87 -6.24 -5.65
C GLY A 36 19.06 -5.03 -6.13
N CYS A 37 17.85 -4.83 -5.62
CA CYS A 37 17.04 -3.65 -5.91
C CYS A 37 17.52 -2.45 -5.07
N LYS A 38 17.54 -1.25 -5.65
CA LYS A 38 18.01 -0.02 -4.99
C LYS A 38 16.99 0.55 -4.02
N SER A 39 15.71 0.17 -4.17
CA SER A 39 14.63 0.63 -3.30
C SER A 39 13.50 -0.40 -3.19
N LEU A 40 12.72 -0.30 -2.11
CA LEU A 40 11.50 -1.09 -1.93
C LEU A 40 10.48 -0.86 -3.06
N SER A 41 10.42 0.35 -3.63
CA SER A 41 9.51 0.66 -4.75
C SER A 41 9.94 0.02 -6.06
N GLU A 42 11.24 -0.05 -6.32
CA GLU A 42 11.78 -0.77 -7.49
C GLU A 42 11.51 -2.27 -7.35
N TRP A 43 11.77 -2.82 -6.17
CA TRP A 43 11.47 -4.21 -5.86
C TRP A 43 9.97 -4.52 -6.03
N ALA A 44 9.09 -3.69 -5.46
CA ALA A 44 7.64 -3.86 -5.55
C ALA A 44 7.13 -3.78 -7.00
N ALA A 45 7.61 -2.82 -7.80
CA ALA A 45 7.24 -2.73 -9.21
C ALA A 45 7.66 -3.99 -9.99
N SER A 46 8.87 -4.52 -9.73
CA SER A 46 9.37 -5.72 -10.42
C SER A 46 8.69 -7.01 -10.00
N ARG A 47 8.28 -7.15 -8.73
CA ARG A 47 7.76 -8.41 -8.17
C ARG A 47 6.24 -8.50 -8.10
N LEU A 48 5.54 -7.38 -8.00
CA LEU A 48 4.09 -7.34 -7.82
C LEU A 48 3.33 -7.00 -9.11
N ASP A 49 4.03 -6.74 -10.21
CA ASP A 49 3.45 -6.34 -11.50
C ASP A 49 2.47 -5.15 -11.35
N VAL A 50 2.91 -4.14 -10.59
CA VAL A 50 2.16 -2.90 -10.40
C VAL A 50 2.87 -1.73 -11.07
N SER A 51 2.11 -0.70 -11.42
CA SER A 51 2.70 0.54 -11.95
C SER A 51 3.71 1.14 -10.98
N SER A 52 4.69 1.88 -11.52
CA SER A 52 5.72 2.53 -10.72
C SER A 52 5.14 3.49 -9.67
N ASP A 53 4.03 4.17 -9.99
CA ASP A 53 3.36 5.07 -9.04
C ASP A 53 2.66 4.31 -7.93
N THR A 54 2.00 3.19 -8.23
CA THR A 54 1.44 2.29 -7.22
C THR A 54 2.54 1.77 -6.30
N ALA A 55 3.67 1.34 -6.85
CA ALA A 55 4.80 0.85 -6.08
C ALA A 55 5.39 1.91 -5.14
N LYS A 56 5.47 3.18 -5.58
CA LYS A 56 5.89 4.31 -4.72
C LYS A 56 4.90 4.53 -3.57
N VAL A 57 3.60 4.53 -3.85
CA VAL A 57 2.56 4.72 -2.82
C VAL A 57 2.64 3.61 -1.78
N LEU A 58 2.64 2.35 -2.20
CA LEU A 58 2.78 1.20 -1.29
C LEU A 58 4.08 1.28 -0.47
N SER A 59 5.19 1.65 -1.09
CA SER A 59 6.48 1.77 -0.40
C SER A 59 6.56 2.93 0.59
N ARG A 60 5.77 4.00 0.38
CA ARG A 60 5.64 5.08 1.36
C ARG A 60 4.77 4.64 2.53
N LEU A 61 3.62 4.03 2.25
CA LEU A 61 2.72 3.52 3.28
C LEU A 61 3.38 2.42 4.13
N ALA A 62 4.23 1.58 3.56
CA ALA A 62 4.97 0.55 4.33
C ALA A 62 5.93 1.14 5.39
N ARG A 63 6.35 2.39 5.19
CA ARG A 63 7.22 3.13 6.11
C ARG A 63 6.47 3.94 7.15
N THR A 64 5.15 4.09 7.05
CA THR A 64 4.35 4.82 8.04
C THR A 64 3.83 3.87 9.12
N ASP A 65 3.82 4.33 10.37
CA ASP A 65 3.29 3.56 11.52
C ASP A 65 1.77 3.46 11.57
N LEU A 66 1.08 3.96 10.53
CA LEU A 66 -0.38 3.88 10.40
C LEU A 66 -0.88 2.44 10.25
N ILE A 67 0.00 1.52 9.83
CA ILE A 67 -0.26 0.08 9.76
C ILE A 67 0.18 -0.54 11.10
N ALA A 68 -0.46 -0.12 12.18
CA ALA A 68 -0.38 -0.79 13.46
C ALA A 68 -1.45 -1.91 13.51
N GLU A 69 -1.10 -3.00 14.16
CA GLU A 69 -1.59 -4.39 14.02
C GLU A 69 -3.08 -4.65 14.32
N ASP A 70 -3.91 -3.62 14.52
CA ASP A 70 -5.34 -3.77 14.80
C ASP A 70 -6.19 -3.41 13.59
N GLY A 71 -7.25 -4.21 13.36
CA GLY A 71 -8.18 -4.07 12.22
C GLY A 71 -8.85 -2.70 12.07
N ASP A 72 -8.72 -1.81 13.06
CA ASP A 72 -9.13 -0.39 13.06
C ASP A 72 -8.29 0.49 12.10
N SER A 73 -7.11 0.03 11.68
CA SER A 73 -6.25 0.71 10.71
C SER A 73 -6.89 0.79 9.30
N THR A 74 -7.76 -0.17 8.97
CA THR A 74 -8.36 -0.29 7.64
C THR A 74 -9.21 0.92 7.26
N ASP A 75 -10.04 1.41 8.18
CA ASP A 75 -10.92 2.56 7.94
C ASP A 75 -10.13 3.87 7.80
N ARG A 76 -9.04 4.05 8.56
CA ARG A 76 -8.15 5.21 8.42
C ARG A 76 -7.40 5.20 7.09
N ILE A 77 -7.01 4.03 6.60
CA ILE A 77 -6.30 3.90 5.33
C ILE A 77 -7.25 4.16 4.16
N VAL A 78 -8.49 3.64 4.22
CA VAL A 78 -9.56 4.00 3.26
C VAL A 78 -9.80 5.52 3.26
N ALA A 79 -9.89 6.14 4.44
CA ALA A 79 -10.05 7.58 4.56
C ALA A 79 -8.84 8.35 3.97
N THR A 80 -7.61 7.89 4.23
CA THR A 80 -6.39 8.53 3.74
C THR A 80 -6.22 8.37 2.22
N SER A 81 -6.55 7.20 1.67
CA SER A 81 -6.55 6.97 0.21
C SER A 81 -7.60 7.82 -0.49
N ARG A 82 -8.78 8.00 0.11
CA ARG A 82 -9.80 8.93 -0.41
C ARG A 82 -9.31 10.38 -0.40
N LEU A 83 -8.63 10.82 0.67
CA LEU A 83 -8.06 12.17 0.74
C LEU A 83 -6.94 12.39 -0.28
N ALA A 84 -6.08 11.39 -0.48
CA ALA A 84 -4.99 11.44 -1.47
C ALA A 84 -5.51 11.47 -2.91
N THR A 85 -6.60 10.74 -3.21
CA THR A 85 -7.25 10.75 -4.53
C THR A 85 -8.13 11.99 -4.74
N SER A 86 -8.68 12.58 -3.67
CA SER A 86 -9.55 13.76 -3.73
C SER A 86 -8.78 15.08 -3.93
N GLY A 87 -7.44 15.09 -3.91
CA GLY A 87 -6.66 16.30 -4.08
C GLY A 87 -6.88 17.35 -2.98
N ALA A 88 -7.30 16.92 -1.78
CA ALA A 88 -7.39 17.80 -0.63
C ALA A 88 -6.02 17.87 0.06
N THR A 89 -5.18 18.79 -0.42
CA THR A 89 -4.02 19.33 0.31
C THR A 89 -4.20 20.83 0.48
#